data_AF-A0A968T170-F1
#
_entry.id   AF-A0A968T170-F1
#
_cell.length_a   1.000
_cell.length_b   1.000
_cell.length_c   1.000
_cell.angle_alpha   90.00
_cell.angle_beta   90.00
_cell.angle_gamma   90.00
#
_symmetry.space_group_name_H-M   'P 1'
#
loop_
_entity.id
_entity.type
_entity.pdbx_description
1 polymer ?
#
loop_
_entity_poly.entity_id
_entity_poly.type
_entity_poly.pdbx_seq_one_letter_code
_entity_poly.pdbx_strand_id
1 'polypeptide(L)'
;MASGLVSSAHDVSEGGLAACLAECCVSAYDRSPLGAEIDLELGTDVERSLFGEGPSVIVLSAQPGNGAALRSLAEKHGAPLQRIGRSEATSSSWASTFRFRSASSSTPIIMGSSAR
;
A
#
# COMPACT_ATOMS: atom_id res chain seq x y z
N MET A 1 13.29 -14.45 -5.80
CA MET A 1 12.84 -13.43 -4.82
C MET A 1 13.62 -13.63 -3.53
N ALA A 2 14.57 -12.74 -3.23
CA ALA A 2 15.45 -12.87 -2.07
C ALA A 2 14.63 -12.70 -0.78
N SER A 3 14.85 -13.59 0.21
CA SER A 3 14.30 -13.60 1.59
C SER A 3 12.85 -14.03 1.83
N GLY A 4 11.97 -14.18 0.82
CA GLY A 4 10.61 -14.70 1.03
C GLY A 4 9.72 -13.86 1.97
N LEU A 5 10.10 -12.59 2.18
CA LEU A 5 9.44 -11.69 3.13
C LEU A 5 8.11 -11.13 2.59
N VAL A 6 8.00 -10.98 1.27
CA VAL A 6 6.82 -10.45 0.58
C VAL A 6 6.02 -11.56 -0.08
N SER A 7 4.70 -11.44 -0.06
CA SER A 7 3.74 -12.33 -0.72
C SER A 7 3.40 -11.85 -2.13
N SER A 8 3.38 -10.54 -2.38
CA SER A 8 3.26 -9.94 -3.70
C SER A 8 3.92 -8.55 -3.73
N ALA A 9 4.22 -8.07 -4.94
CA ALA A 9 4.76 -6.75 -5.19
C ALA A 9 4.20 -6.23 -6.53
N HIS A 10 3.66 -5.02 -6.55
CA HIS A 10 3.07 -4.38 -7.72
C HIS A 10 3.60 -2.96 -7.83
N ASP A 11 4.10 -2.60 -9.01
CA ASP A 11 4.42 -1.21 -9.33
C ASP A 11 3.14 -0.39 -9.49
N VAL A 12 3.16 0.82 -8.94
CA VAL A 12 2.13 1.82 -9.23
C VAL A 12 2.50 2.48 -10.55
N SER A 13 1.66 2.26 -11.56
CA SER A 13 1.84 2.77 -12.92
C SER A 13 0.66 3.66 -13.32
N GLU A 14 0.05 3.43 -14.48
CA GLU A 14 -1.07 4.23 -14.97
C GLU A 14 -2.30 4.08 -14.05
N GLY A 15 -3.01 5.18 -13.81
CA GLY A 15 -4.19 5.21 -12.92
C GLY A 15 -3.87 5.30 -11.42
N GLY A 16 -2.59 5.32 -11.05
CA GLY A 16 -2.13 5.64 -9.70
C GLY A 16 -2.41 4.56 -8.64
N LEU A 17 -2.25 4.95 -7.37
CA LEU A 17 -2.29 4.03 -6.23
C LEU A 17 -3.66 3.35 -6.07
N ALA A 18 -4.75 4.07 -6.34
CA ALA A 18 -6.09 3.50 -6.23
C ALA A 18 -6.34 2.39 -7.27
N ALA A 19 -5.90 2.60 -8.52
CA ALA A 19 -5.99 1.57 -9.57
C ALA A 19 -5.13 0.35 -9.21
N CYS A 20 -3.88 0.56 -8.81
CA CYS A 20 -2.97 -0.51 -8.39
C CYS A 20 -3.56 -1.36 -7.26
N LEU A 21 -4.14 -0.74 -6.22
CA LEU A 21 -4.79 -1.45 -5.10
C LEU A 21 -6.03 -2.22 -5.54
N ALA A 22 -6.84 -1.67 -6.45
CA ALA A 22 -8.00 -2.34 -7.01
C ALA A 22 -7.58 -3.58 -7.82
N GLU A 23 -6.57 -3.44 -8.68
CA GLU A 23 -6.00 -4.53 -9.47
C GLU A 23 -5.43 -5.63 -8.57
N CYS A 24 -4.72 -5.27 -7.50
CA CYS A 24 -4.21 -6.25 -6.52
C CYS A 24 -5.33 -7.11 -5.90
N CYS A 25 -6.54 -6.56 -5.75
CA CYS A 25 -7.68 -7.26 -5.15
C CYS A 25 -8.47 -8.10 -6.17
N VAL A 26 -8.52 -7.66 -7.42
CA VAL A 26 -9.33 -8.28 -8.50
C VAL A 26 -8.54 -9.27 -9.35
N SER A 27 -7.23 -9.06 -9.53
CA SER A 27 -6.37 -9.83 -10.45
C SER A 27 -6.12 -11.30 -10.05
N ALA A 28 -6.65 -11.75 -8.91
CA ALA A 28 -6.52 -13.12 -8.48
C ALA A 28 -7.50 -14.03 -9.25
N TYR A 29 -7.24 -14.22 -10.54
CA TYR A 29 -8.07 -14.96 -11.50
C TYR A 29 -8.35 -16.42 -11.09
N ASP A 30 -7.54 -16.96 -10.17
CA ASP A 30 -7.59 -18.33 -9.65
C ASP A 30 -7.98 -18.42 -8.16
N ARG A 31 -8.29 -17.29 -7.50
CA ARG A 31 -8.60 -17.22 -6.06
C ARG A 31 -9.87 -16.42 -5.82
N SER A 32 -10.45 -16.62 -4.63
CA SER A 32 -11.54 -15.75 -4.17
C SER A 32 -11.07 -14.30 -4.17
N PRO A 33 -11.94 -13.35 -4.58
CA PRO A 33 -11.61 -11.94 -4.53
C PRO A 33 -11.19 -11.53 -3.12
N LEU A 34 -10.19 -10.65 -3.05
CA LEU A 34 -9.71 -10.09 -1.78
C LEU A 34 -10.39 -8.75 -1.51
N GLY A 35 -10.68 -8.49 -0.25
CA GLY A 35 -10.95 -7.15 0.25
C GLY A 35 -9.68 -6.52 0.80
N ALA A 36 -9.61 -5.19 0.85
CA ALA A 36 -8.52 -4.48 1.49
C ALA A 36 -9.05 -3.28 2.29
N GLU A 37 -8.61 -3.19 3.55
CA GLU A 37 -8.78 -2.00 4.37
C GLU A 37 -7.49 -1.19 4.32
N ILE A 38 -7.58 0.04 3.81
CA ILE A 38 -6.44 0.91 3.55
C ILE A 38 -6.51 2.15 4.46
N ASP A 39 -5.41 2.44 5.13
CA ASP A 39 -5.24 3.61 5.96
C ASP A 39 -4.13 4.46 5.35
N LEU A 40 -4.54 5.51 4.64
CA LEU A 40 -3.66 6.40 3.91
C LEU A 40 -3.93 7.83 4.33
N GLU A 41 -2.89 8.47 4.82
CA GLU A 41 -2.90 9.92 5.00
C GLU A 41 -2.83 10.58 3.62
N LEU A 42 -4.01 10.98 3.12
CA LEU A 42 -4.10 11.71 1.87
C LEU A 42 -3.84 13.19 2.12
N GLY A 43 -3.09 13.80 1.20
CA GLY A 43 -2.88 15.25 1.21
C GLY A 43 -4.17 16.02 0.90
N THR A 44 -4.07 17.35 0.84
CA THR A 44 -5.20 18.22 0.49
C THR A 44 -5.71 17.99 -0.93
N ASP A 45 -4.86 17.45 -1.81
CA ASP A 45 -5.20 17.05 -3.18
C ASP A 45 -5.38 15.52 -3.23
N VAL A 46 -6.58 15.08 -2.86
CA VAL A 46 -6.96 13.65 -2.77
C VAL A 46 -6.87 12.97 -4.13
N GLU A 47 -7.33 13.64 -5.19
CA GLU A 47 -7.34 13.09 -6.55
C GLU A 47 -5.91 12.83 -7.02
N ARG A 48 -5.01 13.79 -6.83
CA ARG A 48 -3.60 13.61 -7.15
C ARG A 48 -2.93 12.55 -6.27
N SER A 49 -3.34 12.42 -5.00
CA SER A 49 -2.79 11.41 -4.09
C SER A 49 -3.19 9.98 -4.49
N LEU A 50 -4.38 9.80 -5.06
CA LEU A 50 -4.92 8.49 -5.42
C LEU A 50 -4.66 8.09 -6.87
N PHE A 51 -4.75 9.05 -7.79
CA PHE A 51 -4.71 8.83 -9.24
C PHE A 51 -3.54 9.53 -9.93
N GLY A 52 -2.74 10.31 -9.18
CA GLY A 52 -1.58 10.98 -9.75
C GLY A 52 -0.46 10.01 -10.08
N GLU A 53 0.18 10.23 -11.23
CA GLU A 53 1.40 9.55 -11.66
C GLU A 53 2.61 10.21 -10.97
N GLY A 54 2.80 9.86 -9.70
CA GLY A 54 3.88 10.34 -8.84
C GLY A 54 5.20 9.58 -8.99
N PRO A 55 6.17 9.79 -8.09
CA PRO A 55 7.43 9.02 -8.09
C PRO A 55 7.16 7.51 -7.97
N SER A 56 8.10 6.68 -8.40
CA SER A 56 7.96 5.22 -8.41
C SER A 56 7.58 4.65 -7.04
N VAL A 57 6.32 4.24 -6.89
CA VAL A 57 5.80 3.57 -5.69
C VAL A 57 5.62 2.09 -6.00
N ILE A 58 5.95 1.24 -5.02
CA ILE A 58 5.68 -0.21 -5.09
C ILE A 58 4.75 -0.57 -3.93
N VAL A 59 3.63 -1.20 -4.25
CA VAL A 59 2.72 -1.80 -3.27
C VAL A 59 3.17 -3.23 -2.99
N LEU A 60 3.37 -3.55 -1.72
CA LEU A 60 3.82 -4.87 -1.27
C LEU A 60 2.78 -5.48 -0.34
N SER A 61 2.54 -6.79 -0.47
CA SER A 61 1.85 -7.58 0.55
C SER A 61 2.84 -8.49 1.28
N ALA A 62 2.60 -8.75 2.56
CA ALA A 62 3.46 -9.60 3.37
C ALA A 62 2.67 -10.23 4.52
N GLN A 63 3.17 -11.35 5.03
CA GLN A 63 2.61 -11.98 6.21
C GLN A 63 2.79 -11.07 7.44
N PRO A 64 1.85 -11.06 8.41
CA PRO A 64 1.90 -10.17 9.57
C PRO A 64 3.23 -10.22 10.37
N GLY A 65 3.88 -11.39 10.41
CA GLY A 65 5.17 -11.57 11.09
C GLY A 65 6.38 -10.93 10.39
N ASN A 66 6.27 -10.58 9.10
CA ASN A 66 7.41 -10.11 8.31
C ASN A 66 7.62 -8.59 8.37
N GLY A 67 6.72 -7.85 9.02
CA GLY A 67 6.74 -6.38 9.01
C GLY A 67 8.00 -5.76 9.61
N ALA A 68 8.57 -6.36 10.66
CA ALA A 68 9.82 -5.87 11.27
C ALA A 68 11.03 -6.09 10.34
N ALA A 69 11.15 -7.28 9.77
CA ALA A 69 12.22 -7.62 8.84
C ALA A 69 12.18 -6.75 7.57
N LEU A 70 10.98 -6.48 7.05
CA LEU A 70 10.80 -5.59 5.90
C LEU A 70 11.22 -4.15 6.20
N ARG A 71 10.88 -3.63 7.38
CA ARG A 71 11.33 -2.29 7.80
C ARG A 71 12.84 -2.21 7.89
N SER A 72 13.49 -3.16 8.58
CA SER A 72 14.95 -3.17 8.68
C SER A 72 15.63 -3.31 7.31
N LEU A 73 15.03 -4.08 6.39
CA LEU A 73 15.55 -4.20 5.02
C LEU A 73 15.40 -2.88 4.25
N ALA A 74 14.24 -2.24 4.33
CA ALA A 74 13.99 -0.96 3.67
C ALA A 74 14.92 0.15 4.20
N GLU A 75 15.09 0.24 5.52
CA GLU A 75 16.03 1.16 6.18
C GLU A 75 17.47 0.94 5.71
N LYS A 76 17.93 -0.32 5.66
CA LYS A 76 19.27 -0.68 5.18
C LYS A 76 19.54 -0.19 3.75
N HIS A 77 18.50 -0.13 2.92
CA HIS A 77 18.58 0.31 1.53
C HIS A 77 18.17 1.78 1.32
N GLY A 78 17.87 2.52 2.39
CA GLY A 78 17.40 3.90 2.28
C GLY A 78 16.06 4.05 1.55
N ALA A 79 15.25 2.98 1.51
CA ALA A 79 13.96 2.96 0.85
C ALA A 79 12.84 3.32 1.87
N PRO A 80 12.05 4.37 1.62
CA PRO A 80 10.88 4.66 2.44
C PRO A 80 9.89 3.50 2.44
N LEU A 81 9.40 3.10 3.62
CA LEU A 81 8.41 2.04 3.75
C LEU A 81 7.30 2.48 4.71
N GLN A 82 6.06 2.46 4.22
CA GLN A 82 4.87 2.76 5.00
C GLN A 82 3.93 1.56 4.99
N ARG A 83 3.39 1.21 6.17
CA ARG A 83 2.29 0.25 6.26
C ARG A 83 0.99 1.00 6.03
N ILE A 84 0.29 0.65 4.97
CA ILE A 84 -0.92 1.35 4.51
C ILE A 84 -2.21 0.57 4.73
N GLY A 85 -2.18 -0.62 5.35
CA GLY A 85 -3.41 -1.39 5.54
C GLY A 85 -3.22 -2.90 5.71
N ARG A 86 -4.30 -3.64 5.43
CA ARG A 86 -4.36 -5.10 5.38
C ARG A 86 -5.34 -5.55 4.29
N SER A 87 -5.02 -6.67 3.64
CA SER A 87 -5.96 -7.42 2.78
C SER A 87 -6.45 -8.70 3.47
N GLU A 88 -7.69 -9.09 3.18
CA GLU A 88 -8.35 -10.28 3.71
C GLU A 88 -9.15 -10.99 2.61
N ALA A 89 -9.23 -12.32 2.69
CA ALA A 89 -10.04 -13.10 1.75
C ALA A 89 -11.52 -12.86 2.06
N THR A 90 -12.31 -12.49 1.05
CA THR A 90 -13.67 -12.12 1.33
C THR A 90 -14.59 -13.34 1.41
N SER A 91 -15.31 -13.48 2.53
CA SER A 91 -16.34 -14.51 2.76
C SER A 91 -17.80 -13.98 2.71
N SER A 92 -18.01 -12.69 2.43
CA SER A 92 -19.31 -12.02 2.58
C SER A 92 -19.57 -10.93 1.54
N SER A 93 -20.84 -10.66 1.22
CA SER A 93 -21.33 -9.82 0.11
C SER A 93 -20.88 -8.35 0.07
N TRP A 94 -20.16 -7.85 1.07
CA TRP A 94 -19.59 -6.49 1.15
C TRP A 94 -18.13 -6.43 0.66
N ALA A 95 -17.82 -7.30 -0.31
CA ALA A 95 -16.50 -7.88 -0.54
C ALA A 95 -15.36 -6.99 -1.03
N SER A 96 -15.68 -5.75 -1.42
CA SER A 96 -14.77 -4.90 -2.17
C SER A 96 -14.63 -3.52 -1.54
N THR A 97 -14.82 -3.44 -0.21
CA THR A 97 -14.88 -2.16 0.48
C THR A 97 -13.48 -1.60 0.70
N PHE A 98 -13.01 -0.76 -0.22
CA PHE A 98 -11.86 0.12 0.00
C PHE A 98 -12.31 1.28 0.88
N ARG A 99 -11.81 1.32 2.11
CA ARG A 99 -11.93 2.53 2.94
C ARG A 99 -10.61 3.27 2.82
N PHE A 100 -10.68 4.59 2.62
CA PHE A 100 -9.57 5.51 2.81
C PHE A 100 -9.94 6.39 4.00
N ARG A 101 -9.12 6.40 5.05
CA ARG A 101 -9.28 7.31 6.19
C ARG A 101 -8.27 8.44 6.06
N SER A 102 -8.75 9.67 5.97
CA SER A 102 -7.88 10.85 6.13
C SER A 102 -7.63 11.07 7.63
N ALA A 103 -6.37 11.08 8.05
CA ALA A 103 -6.01 11.44 9.41
C ALA A 103 -6.18 12.95 9.62
N SER A 104 -7.18 13.34 10.43
CA SER A 104 -7.17 14.66 11.07
C SER A 104 -6.24 14.61 12.29
N SER A 105 -5.00 15.05 12.09
CA SER A 105 -4.03 15.50 13.11
C SER A 105 -3.99 14.79 14.48
N SER A 106 -3.02 13.88 14.66
CA SER A 106 -2.19 13.82 15.89
C SER A 106 -0.88 13.06 15.60
N THR A 107 0.24 13.78 15.68
CA THR A 107 1.62 13.46 15.25
C THR A 107 2.26 12.20 15.91
N PRO A 108 3.32 11.57 15.31
CA PRO A 108 4.51 12.24 14.78
C PRO A 108 4.89 11.96 13.30
N ILE A 109 5.54 12.99 12.75
CA ILE A 109 6.23 13.12 11.46
C ILE A 109 7.56 12.33 11.49
N ILE A 110 7.95 11.69 10.37
CA ILE A 110 9.31 11.83 9.80
C ILE A 110 9.17 11.94 8.27
N MET A 111 9.27 13.17 7.75
CA MET A 111 9.52 13.48 6.35
C MET A 111 11.03 13.55 6.12
N GLY A 112 11.52 12.93 5.05
CA GLY A 112 12.81 13.25 4.45
C GLY A 112 12.58 13.91 3.10
N SER A 113 12.66 15.23 3.02
CA SER A 113 12.82 15.92 1.72
C SER A 113 14.31 15.94 1.39
N SER A 114 14.66 15.49 0.19
CA SER A 114 15.97 15.79 -0.37
C SER A 114 15.86 17.10 -1.13
N ALA A 115 16.33 18.18 -0.51
CA ALA A 115 16.68 19.39 -1.24
C ALA A 115 18.15 19.31 -1.67
N ARG A 116 18.35 19.49 -2.97
CA ARG A 116 19.59 19.49 -3.77
C ARG A 116 20.02 18.14 -4.34
#